data_AF-A0A1E4SR69-F1
#
_entry.id   AF-A0A1E4SR69-F1
#
_cell.length_a   1.000
_cell.length_b   1.000
_cell.length_c   1.000
_cell.angle_alpha   90.00
_cell.angle_beta   90.00
_cell.angle_gamma   90.00
#
_symmetry.space_group_name_H-M   'P 1'
#
loop_
_entity.id
_entity.type
_entity.pdbx_description
1 polymer ?
#
loop_
_entity_poly.entity_id
_entity_poly.type
_entity_poly.pdbx_seq_one_letter_code
_entity_poly.pdbx_strand_id
1 'polypeptide(L)' 'MGLFAKWNALPVKARYYIGGSTFLFALIGDYVTSRVNDEVVARKEVMAKLNENEHDNTQN' A
#
# COMPACT_ATOMS: atom_id res chain seq x y z
N MET A 1 21.07 0.56 -27.39
CA MET A 1 19.93 -0.35 -27.19
C MET A 1 18.98 0.22 -26.15
N GLY A 2 17.70 0.35 -26.48
CA GLY A 2 16.67 0.81 -25.52
C GLY A 2 16.43 -0.20 -24.39
N LEU A 3 15.79 0.24 -23.31
CA LEU A 3 15.48 -0.59 -22.13
C LEU A 3 14.69 -1.86 -22.49
N PHE A 4 13.74 -1.76 -23.41
CA PHE A 4 12.96 -2.89 -23.90
C PHE A 4 13.82 -3.91 -24.67
N ALA A 5 14.81 -3.45 -25.44
CA ALA A 5 15.75 -4.34 -26.13
C ALA A 5 16.66 -5.05 -25.13
N LYS A 6 17.10 -4.36 -24.06
CA LYS A 6 17.87 -4.97 -22.96
C LYS A 6 17.04 -6.02 -22.21
N TRP A 7 15.75 -5.76 -21.96
CA TRP A 7 14.84 -6.74 -21.37
C TRP A 7 14.67 -7.99 -22.23
N ASN A 8 14.52 -7.80 -23.55
CA ASN A 8 14.44 -8.91 -24.50
C ASN A 8 15.77 -9.62 -24.78
N ALA A 9 16.89 -9.07 -24.32
CA ALA A 9 18.19 -9.74 -24.34
C ALA A 9 18.40 -10.66 -23.13
N LEU A 10 17.60 -10.52 -22.06
CA LEU A 10 17.74 -11.34 -20.86
C LEU A 10 17.27 -12.79 -21.09
N PRO A 11 17.88 -13.80 -20.44
CA PRO A 11 17.39 -15.17 -20.45
C PRO A 11 15.94 -15.26 -19.95
N VAL A 12 15.16 -16.16 -20.54
CA VAL A 12 13.74 -16.36 -20.19
C VAL A 12 13.55 -16.59 -18.68
N LYS A 13 14.42 -17.40 -18.06
CA LYS A 13 14.41 -17.66 -16.60
C LYS A 13 14.60 -16.38 -15.77
N ALA A 14 15.48 -15.48 -16.22
CA ALA A 14 15.73 -14.22 -15.53
C ALA A 14 14.51 -13.29 -15.60
N ARG A 15 13.81 -13.25 -16.74
CA ARG A 15 12.57 -12.46 -16.88
C ARG A 15 11.47 -12.97 -15.97
N TYR A 16 11.28 -14.28 -15.88
CA TYR A 16 10.30 -14.87 -14.95
C TYR A 16 10.68 -14.67 -13.49
N TYR A 17 11.96 -14.74 -13.15
CA TYR A 17 12.42 -14.44 -11.79
C TYR A 17 12.14 -12.99 -11.42
N ILE A 18 12.49 -12.04 -12.29
CA ILE A 18 12.24 -10.61 -12.04
C ILE A 18 10.73 -10.35 -11.97
N GLY A 19 9.95 -10.76 -12.98
CA GLY A 19 8.50 -10.54 -12.99
C GLY A 19 7.79 -11.22 -11.83
N GLY A 20 8.13 -12.47 -11.51
CA GLY A 20 7.52 -13.23 -10.42
C GLY A 20 7.88 -12.69 -9.04
N SER A 21 9.15 -12.30 -8.82
CA SER A 21 9.56 -11.69 -7.55
C SER A 21 8.93 -10.32 -7.35
N THR A 22 8.89 -9.46 -8.38
CA THR A 22 8.18 -8.18 -8.33
C THR A 22 6.69 -8.37 -8.01
N PHE A 23 6.03 -9.34 -8.65
CA PHE A 23 4.63 -9.64 -8.39
C PHE A 23 4.40 -10.12 -6.95
N LEU A 24 5.23 -11.03 -6.45
CA LEU A 24 5.12 -11.52 -5.08
C LEU A 24 5.33 -10.40 -4.05
N PHE A 25 6.33 -9.54 -4.27
CA PHE A 25 6.57 -8.39 -3.40
C PHE A 25 5.42 -7.39 -3.43
N ALA A 26 4.78 -7.16 -4.59
CA ALA A 26 3.60 -6.31 -4.68
C ALA A 26 2.46 -6.86 -3.83
N LEU A 27 2.17 -8.17 -3.92
CA LEU A 27 1.13 -8.80 -3.10
C LEU A 27 1.41 -8.72 -1.60
N ILE A 28 2.66 -8.95 -1.19
CA ILE A 28 3.06 -8.83 0.22
C ILE A 28 2.94 -7.37 0.67
N GLY A 29 3.38 -6.43 -0.16
CA GLY A 29 3.27 -5.00 0.11
C GLY A 29 1.82 -4.55 0.28
N ASP A 30 0.93 -4.97 -0.61
CA ASP A 30 -0.52 -4.67 -0.53
C ASP A 30 -1.13 -5.27 0.74
N TYR A 31 -0.77 -6.50 1.09
CA TYR A 31 -1.26 -7.14 2.31
C TYR A 31 -0.83 -6.40 3.57
N VAL A 32 0.46 -6.02 3.68
CA VAL A 32 0.95 -5.28 4.85
C VAL A 32 0.35 -3.87 4.91
N THR A 33 0.29 -3.19 3.76
CA THR A 33 -0.20 -1.81 3.68
C THR A 33 -1.69 -1.72 3.98
N SER A 34 -2.50 -2.69 3.53
CA SER A 34 -3.94 -2.71 3.84
C SER A 34 -4.21 -2.76 5.35
N ARG A 35 -3.49 -3.61 6.10
CA ARG A 35 -3.62 -3.70 7.57
C ARG A 35 -3.26 -2.40 8.27
N VAL A 36 -2.18 -1.75 7.85
CA VAL A 36 -1.76 -0.46 8.40
C VAL A 36 -2.78 0.62 8.08
N ASN A 37 -3.31 0.63 6.86
CA ASN A 37 -4.32 1.59 6.45
C ASN A 37 -5.61 1.43 7.25
N ASP A 38 -6.07 0.21 7.50
CA ASP A 38 -7.25 -0.07 8.33
C ASP A 38 -7.08 0.51 9.75
N GLU A 39 -5.91 0.33 10.35
CA GLU A 39 -5.61 0.88 11.68
C GLU A 39 -5.58 2.41 11.68
N VAL A 40 -4.98 3.02 10.66
CA VAL A 40 -4.93 4.48 10.51
C VAL A 40 -6.34 5.06 10.30
N VAL A 41 -7.18 4.41 9.49
CA VAL A 41 -8.57 4.83 9.27
C VAL A 41 -9.37 4.73 10.57
N ALA A 42 -9.28 3.61 11.30
CA ALA A 42 -9.97 3.44 12.57
C ALA A 42 -9.56 4.51 13.61
N ARG A 43 -8.26 4.83 13.71
CA ARG A 43 -7.76 5.90 14.60
C ARG A 43 -8.31 7.27 14.19
N LYS A 44 -8.38 7.57 12.89
CA LYS A 44 -8.95 8.82 12.37
C LYS A 44 -10.44 8.93 12.69
N GLU A 45 -11.20 7.87 12.53
CA GLU A 45 -12.64 7.84 12.85
C GLU A 45 -12.90 8.07 14.34
N VAL A 46 -12.09 7.45 15.22
CA VAL A 46 -12.20 7.67 16.66
C VAL A 46 -11.88 9.12 17.03
N MET A 47 -10.80 9.69 16.49
CA MET A 47 -10.45 11.10 16.73
C MET A 47 -11.51 12.07 16.20
N ALA A 48 -12.08 11.81 15.02
CA ALA A 48 -13.15 12.64 14.47
C ALA A 48 -14.38 12.66 15.40
N LYS A 49 -14.81 11.49 15.88
CA LYS A 49 -15.90 11.39 16.86
C LYS A 49 -15.59 12.09 18.18
N LEU A 50 -14.35 12.03 18.67
CA LEU A 50 -13.96 12.74 19.89
C LEU A 50 -14.03 14.26 19.70
N ASN A 51 -13.52 14.77 18.58
CA ASN A 51 -13.58 16.20 18.26
C ASN A 51 -15.01 16.72 18.06
N GLU A 52 -15.89 15.94 17.42
CA GLU A 52 -17.32 16.29 17.28
C GLU A 52 -18.00 16.40 18.66
N ASN A 53 -17.75 15.44 19.56
CA ASN A 53 -18.33 15.47 20.90
C ASN A 53 -17.77 16.59 21.78
N GLU A 54 -16.49 16.96 21.65
CA GLU A 54 -15.92 18.12 22.38
C GLU A 54 -16.48 19.45 21.88
N HIS A 55 -16.73 19.58 20.58
CA HIS A 55 -17.33 20.79 20.01
C HIS A 55 -18.81 20.98 20.42
N ASP A 56 -19.58 19.89 20.55
CA ASP A 56 -20.97 19.96 21.02
C ASP A 56 -21.06 20.28 22.52
N ASN A 57 -20.11 19.79 23.32
CA ASN A 57 -20.08 20.00 24.77
C ASN A 57 -19.53 21.39 25.19
N THR A 58 -18.97 22.16 24.25
CA THR A 58 -18.53 23.55 24.46
C THR A 58 -19.53 24.59 23.94
N GLN A 59 -20.61 24.15 23.27
CA GLN A 59 -21.69 25.00 22.76
C GLN A 59 -22.96 24.98 23.65
N ASN A 60 -23.00 24.17 24.71
CA ASN A 60 -24.04 24.15 25.76
C ASN A 60 -23.53 24.79 27.07
#